data_AF-A0A9P8RPN8-F1
#
_entry.id   AF-A0A9P8RPN8-F1
#
_cell.length_a   1.000
_cell.length_b   1.000
_cell.length_c   1.000
_cell.angle_alpha   90.00
_cell.angle_beta   90.00
_cell.angle_gamma   90.00
#
_symmetry.space_group_name_H-M   'P 1'
#
loop_
_entity.id
_entity.type
_entity.pdbx_description
1 polymer ?
#
loop_
_entity_poly.entity_id
_entity_poly.type
_entity_poly.pdbx_seq_one_letter_code
_entity_poly.pdbx_strand_id
1 'polypeptide(L)'
;MAIKFLGIAFIFALIVITPVHFHYRDDIDLGADNIYAYTDPSWVFKSQFTSMVKPEKGKGYDAYLWMYVVFVYVFTGLAVYLLISETEKIIRIRQHYLGHQSTITDRTIRLSGIPKKLKSEDRIKEYIEALEVGKVESVTLCRNWGGLDDLMDERAGLLRKLEEAWTVHLGYRRVERSLESLPITQPPPPEPIPAQEADEESSALLEHGDGGQNYNIPYARERPRTRVRYGFLSLKSKRVDAIDLFEGQLKRLDEKIKILREKEFEPTALAFVTMDSVSACQTAVQAILDPSPTRLVAQLAPAPSDVVWPNTYLPTSTRMLMSWSVTFFIILLTIFWVVPVSALAPFLNLKSIKKIWPQLADLLSRNELGRSMVNTVLPTAILSLLNAAVPYLYECMISQGDVELSVISKNFFFTFFNLFIIFTITGTAASYYSLLRDSLKDTTKIAYLLATSLGDLSQFYVNLIVLQGIGLLPLRLLEFGSVALYPLRLIGAKTPRGKLSLSEIAENYYYGRTFEPLTKYIALGSILLKGAGGDDIDEVGSMLVETASEHTIDEIREEGLHYVNPSLVIP
;
A
#
# COMPACT_ATOMS: atom_id res chain seq x y z
N MET A 1 -10.19 -2.49 -18.95
CA MET A 1 -9.83 -3.77 -19.62
C MET A 1 -10.57 -4.98 -19.04
N ALA A 2 -10.36 -5.33 -17.77
CA ALA A 2 -10.95 -6.55 -17.16
C ALA A 2 -12.49 -6.63 -17.29
N ILE A 3 -13.20 -5.53 -17.08
CA ILE A 3 -14.67 -5.46 -17.26
C ILE A 3 -15.09 -5.79 -18.70
N LYS A 4 -14.35 -5.29 -19.71
CA LYS A 4 -14.64 -5.57 -21.12
C LYS A 4 -14.44 -7.06 -21.43
N PHE A 5 -13.34 -7.64 -20.95
CA PHE A 5 -13.05 -9.06 -21.11
C PHE A 5 -14.14 -9.93 -20.47
N LEU A 6 -14.45 -9.68 -19.19
CA LEU A 6 -15.47 -10.43 -18.46
C LEU A 6 -16.88 -10.24 -19.05
N GLY A 7 -17.21 -9.03 -19.53
CA GLY A 7 -18.50 -8.78 -20.18
C GLY A 7 -18.67 -9.58 -21.47
N ILE A 8 -17.65 -9.63 -22.32
CA ILE A 8 -17.68 -10.44 -23.55
C ILE A 8 -17.72 -11.93 -23.20
N ALA A 9 -16.87 -12.38 -22.28
CA ALA A 9 -16.85 -13.77 -21.83
C ALA A 9 -18.19 -14.20 -21.22
N PHE A 10 -18.85 -13.32 -20.46
CA PHE A 10 -20.17 -13.56 -19.88
C PHE A 10 -21.25 -13.74 -20.96
N ILE A 11 -21.24 -12.92 -22.01
CA ILE A 11 -22.17 -13.05 -23.13
C ILE A 11 -22.00 -14.41 -23.83
N PHE A 12 -20.76 -14.82 -24.14
CA PHE A 12 -20.50 -16.14 -24.73
C PHE A 12 -20.87 -17.29 -23.80
N ALA A 13 -20.62 -17.14 -22.48
CA ALA A 13 -21.00 -18.13 -21.50
C ALA A 13 -22.52 -18.32 -21.47
N LEU A 14 -23.31 -17.23 -21.43
CA LEU A 14 -24.76 -17.27 -21.36
C LEU A 14 -25.40 -17.78 -22.66
N ILE A 15 -24.90 -17.34 -23.82
CA ILE A 15 -25.52 -17.65 -25.12
C ILE A 15 -25.10 -19.03 -25.65
N VAL A 16 -23.86 -19.46 -25.42
CA VAL A 16 -23.33 -20.68 -26.05
C VAL A 16 -23.05 -21.76 -25.01
N ILE A 17 -22.22 -21.47 -24.01
CA ILE A 17 -21.72 -22.51 -23.09
C ILE A 17 -22.84 -23.05 -22.22
N THR A 18 -23.69 -22.18 -21.66
CA THR A 18 -24.78 -22.58 -20.76
C THR A 18 -25.86 -23.43 -21.47
N PRO A 19 -26.39 -23.06 -22.65
CA PRO A 19 -27.38 -23.88 -23.35
C PRO A 19 -26.82 -25.22 -23.81
N VAL A 20 -25.57 -25.25 -24.29
CA VAL A 20 -24.89 -26.49 -24.67
C VAL A 20 -24.71 -27.38 -23.43
N HIS A 21 -24.29 -26.81 -22.31
CA HIS A 21 -24.15 -27.56 -21.06
C HIS A 21 -25.48 -28.13 -20.57
N PHE A 22 -26.59 -27.38 -20.67
CA PHE A 22 -27.92 -27.90 -20.34
C PHE A 22 -28.39 -29.02 -21.29
N HIS A 23 -28.06 -28.94 -22.58
CA HIS A 23 -28.46 -29.95 -23.56
C HIS A 23 -27.76 -31.31 -23.34
N TYR A 24 -26.49 -31.29 -22.95
CA TYR A 24 -25.72 -32.50 -22.66
C TYR A 24 -25.76 -32.91 -21.18
N ARG A 25 -26.57 -32.23 -20.34
CA ARG A 25 -26.64 -32.48 -18.89
C ARG A 25 -27.21 -33.86 -18.56
N ASP A 26 -28.27 -34.27 -19.26
CA ASP A 26 -28.99 -35.52 -19.00
C ASP A 26 -28.18 -36.77 -19.39
N ASP A 27 -27.27 -36.67 -20.37
CA ASP A 27 -26.35 -37.75 -20.75
C ASP A 27 -25.19 -37.94 -19.75
N ILE A 28 -24.89 -36.93 -18.92
CA ILE A 28 -23.79 -36.94 -17.94
C ILE A 28 -24.28 -37.45 -16.56
N ASP A 29 -25.57 -37.27 -16.24
CA ASP A 29 -26.16 -37.66 -14.95
C ASP A 29 -26.53 -39.16 -14.83
N LEU A 30 -26.25 -40.00 -15.85
CA LEU A 30 -26.49 -41.46 -15.83
C LEU A 30 -25.67 -42.26 -14.79
N GLY A 31 -25.06 -41.60 -13.80
CA GLY A 31 -24.38 -42.25 -12.67
C GLY A 31 -24.60 -41.59 -11.31
N ALA A 32 -25.32 -40.47 -11.21
CA ALA A 32 -25.45 -39.72 -9.96
C ALA A 32 -26.55 -40.25 -9.02
N ASP A 33 -27.64 -40.81 -9.57
CA ASP A 33 -28.77 -41.28 -8.76
C ASP A 33 -28.47 -42.53 -7.91
N ASN A 34 -27.39 -43.26 -8.23
CA ASN A 34 -26.94 -44.43 -7.47
C ASN A 34 -25.91 -44.10 -6.36
N ILE A 35 -25.53 -42.82 -6.17
CA ILE A 35 -24.46 -42.41 -5.25
C ILE A 35 -24.87 -42.46 -3.76
N TYR A 36 -26.17 -42.59 -3.46
CA TYR A 36 -26.63 -42.75 -2.07
C TYR A 36 -26.44 -44.17 -1.49
N ALA A 37 -25.90 -45.12 -2.26
CA ALA A 37 -25.79 -46.52 -1.83
C ALA A 37 -24.42 -46.98 -1.30
N TYR A 38 -23.34 -46.17 -1.38
CA TYR A 38 -22.01 -46.63 -0.95
C TYR A 38 -21.20 -45.59 -0.17
N THR A 39 -20.69 -46.00 0.98
CA THR A 39 -20.00 -45.18 2.01
C THR A 39 -18.50 -44.98 1.77
N ASP A 40 -17.97 -45.29 0.59
CA ASP A 40 -16.51 -45.30 0.34
C ASP A 40 -16.06 -44.16 -0.61
N PRO A 41 -15.33 -43.12 -0.12
CA PRO A 41 -14.89 -41.97 -0.92
C PRO A 41 -14.00 -42.36 -2.12
N SER A 42 -13.26 -43.46 -2.00
CA SER A 42 -12.36 -43.96 -3.04
C SER A 42 -13.09 -44.52 -4.26
N TRP A 43 -14.31 -45.05 -4.08
CA TRP A 43 -15.13 -45.60 -5.16
C TRP A 43 -15.80 -44.50 -5.98
N VAL A 44 -16.27 -43.42 -5.33
CA VAL A 44 -16.81 -42.22 -6.02
C VAL A 44 -15.76 -41.58 -6.92
N PHE A 45 -14.53 -41.43 -6.41
CA PHE A 45 -13.42 -40.93 -7.21
C PHE A 45 -13.08 -41.86 -8.38
N LYS A 46 -13.09 -43.18 -8.15
CA LYS A 46 -12.80 -44.18 -9.19
C LYS A 46 -13.91 -44.25 -10.23
N SER A 47 -15.19 -44.08 -9.86
CA SER A 47 -16.33 -44.10 -10.77
C SER A 47 -16.38 -42.84 -11.63
N GLN A 48 -16.15 -41.65 -11.05
CA GLN A 48 -15.92 -40.39 -11.78
C GLN A 48 -14.71 -40.48 -12.71
N PHE A 49 -13.61 -41.09 -12.24
CA PHE A 49 -12.42 -41.32 -13.05
C PHE A 49 -12.70 -42.22 -14.24
N THR A 50 -13.44 -43.32 -14.04
CA THR A 50 -13.82 -44.20 -15.16
C THR A 50 -14.83 -43.56 -16.10
N SER A 51 -15.77 -42.73 -15.63
CA SER A 51 -16.75 -42.07 -16.50
C SER A 51 -16.14 -40.90 -17.29
N MET A 52 -15.14 -40.21 -16.75
CA MET A 52 -14.37 -39.19 -17.49
C MET A 52 -13.34 -39.78 -18.46
N VAL A 53 -12.69 -40.90 -18.10
CA VAL A 53 -11.66 -41.57 -18.95
C VAL A 53 -12.29 -42.50 -19.98
N LYS A 54 -13.49 -43.02 -19.71
CA LYS A 54 -14.33 -43.78 -20.65
C LYS A 54 -15.77 -43.27 -20.56
N PRO A 55 -16.10 -42.18 -21.24
CA PRO A 55 -17.50 -41.85 -21.45
C PRO A 55 -18.14 -43.02 -22.22
N GLU A 56 -19.29 -43.52 -21.76
CA GLU A 56 -20.15 -44.32 -22.63
C GLU A 56 -20.44 -43.45 -23.85
N LYS A 57 -20.06 -43.95 -25.04
CA LYS A 57 -20.01 -43.16 -26.28
C LYS A 57 -21.41 -42.74 -26.73
N GLY A 58 -21.95 -41.69 -26.14
CA GLY A 58 -23.07 -40.91 -26.67
C GLY A 58 -22.61 -40.16 -27.93
N LYS A 59 -23.46 -40.13 -28.96
CA LYS A 59 -23.18 -39.37 -30.19
C LYS A 59 -23.13 -37.87 -29.84
N GLY A 60 -21.95 -37.25 -29.88
CA GLY A 60 -21.77 -35.81 -29.66
C GLY A 60 -20.90 -35.41 -28.47
N TYR A 61 -20.50 -36.35 -27.60
CA TYR A 61 -19.65 -36.07 -26.44
C TYR A 61 -18.27 -35.48 -26.82
N ASP A 62 -17.67 -35.96 -27.91
CA ASP A 62 -16.41 -35.42 -28.41
C ASP A 62 -16.55 -33.94 -28.81
N ALA A 63 -17.65 -33.56 -29.45
CA ALA A 63 -17.92 -32.16 -29.82
C ALA A 63 -18.13 -31.26 -28.60
N TYR A 64 -18.76 -31.79 -27.55
CA TYR A 64 -18.91 -31.10 -26.26
C TYR A 64 -17.56 -30.85 -25.57
N LEU A 65 -16.63 -31.80 -25.60
CA LEU A 65 -15.28 -31.58 -25.07
C LEU A 65 -14.45 -30.61 -25.92
N TRP A 66 -14.54 -30.71 -27.25
CA TRP A 66 -13.87 -29.80 -28.18
C TRP A 66 -14.34 -28.35 -28.02
N MET A 67 -15.59 -28.12 -27.64
CA MET A 67 -16.11 -26.79 -27.32
C MET A 67 -15.23 -26.08 -26.29
N TYR A 68 -14.88 -26.73 -25.17
CA TYR A 68 -14.05 -26.12 -24.13
C TYR A 68 -12.67 -25.74 -24.67
N VAL A 69 -12.04 -26.60 -25.46
CA VAL A 69 -10.73 -26.32 -26.07
C VAL A 69 -10.82 -25.10 -26.98
N VAL A 70 -11.83 -25.05 -27.87
CA VAL A 70 -12.03 -23.93 -28.79
C VAL A 70 -12.26 -22.63 -28.02
N PHE A 71 -13.12 -22.62 -27.00
CA PHE A 71 -13.39 -21.42 -26.20
C PHE A 71 -12.17 -20.96 -25.40
N VAL A 72 -11.31 -21.88 -24.93
CA VAL A 72 -10.03 -21.50 -24.33
C VAL A 72 -9.19 -20.70 -25.32
N TYR A 73 -9.01 -21.17 -26.57
CA TYR A 73 -8.27 -20.42 -27.58
C TYR A 73 -8.93 -19.07 -27.92
N VAL A 74 -10.26 -19.03 -28.04
CA VAL A 74 -11.01 -17.80 -28.32
C VAL A 74 -10.83 -16.78 -27.20
N PHE A 75 -10.99 -17.18 -25.94
CA PHE A 75 -10.84 -16.27 -24.80
C PHE A 75 -9.38 -15.87 -24.58
N THR A 76 -8.41 -16.76 -24.82
CA THR A 76 -6.99 -16.38 -24.79
C THR A 76 -6.67 -15.37 -25.90
N GLY A 77 -7.14 -15.59 -27.13
CA GLY A 77 -6.97 -14.64 -28.23
C GLY A 77 -7.60 -13.27 -27.93
N LEU A 78 -8.83 -13.27 -27.39
CA LEU A 78 -9.50 -12.06 -26.93
C LEU A 78 -8.73 -11.34 -25.82
N ALA A 79 -8.20 -12.09 -24.84
CA ALA A 79 -7.41 -11.52 -23.75
C ALA A 79 -6.12 -10.86 -24.28
N VAL A 80 -5.40 -11.54 -25.18
CA VAL A 80 -4.20 -11.01 -25.83
C VAL A 80 -4.52 -9.76 -26.65
N TYR A 81 -5.59 -9.79 -27.43
CA TYR A 81 -6.03 -8.62 -28.20
C TYR A 81 -6.36 -7.42 -27.30
N LEU A 82 -7.12 -7.64 -26.22
CA LEU A 82 -7.45 -6.57 -25.27
C LEU A 82 -6.23 -6.09 -24.49
N LEU A 83 -5.26 -6.97 -24.19
CA LEU A 83 -3.97 -6.57 -23.61
C LEU A 83 -3.24 -5.62 -24.55
N ILE A 84 -3.01 -6.02 -25.80
CA ILE A 84 -2.28 -5.21 -26.78
C ILE A 84 -2.99 -3.88 -27.01
N SER A 85 -4.31 -3.90 -27.26
CA SER A 85 -5.08 -2.68 -27.53
C SER A 85 -5.06 -1.68 -26.38
N GLU A 86 -5.16 -2.15 -25.12
CA GLU A 86 -5.12 -1.25 -23.97
C GLU A 86 -3.67 -0.82 -23.67
N THR A 87 -2.68 -1.68 -23.86
CA THR A 87 -1.26 -1.32 -23.74
C THR A 87 -0.87 -0.22 -24.72
N GLU A 88 -1.30 -0.29 -25.98
CA GLU A 88 -1.06 0.78 -26.96
C GLU A 88 -1.68 2.12 -26.55
N LYS A 89 -2.91 2.10 -26.01
CA LYS A 89 -3.55 3.31 -25.48
C LYS A 89 -2.77 3.88 -24.31
N ILE A 90 -2.35 3.04 -23.36
CA ILE A 90 -1.53 3.45 -22.22
C ILE A 90 -0.23 4.09 -22.70
N ILE A 91 0.45 3.48 -23.67
CA ILE A 91 1.68 4.02 -24.25
C ILE A 91 1.43 5.39 -24.88
N ARG A 92 0.36 5.54 -25.69
CA ARG A 92 0.03 6.81 -26.33
C ARG A 92 -0.25 7.91 -25.32
N ILE A 93 -1.04 7.63 -24.28
CA ILE A 93 -1.37 8.63 -23.28
C ILE A 93 -0.14 8.97 -22.44
N ARG A 94 0.69 7.97 -22.09
CA ARG A 94 1.97 8.19 -21.41
C ARG A 94 2.89 9.08 -22.23
N GLN A 95 3.01 8.84 -23.53
CA GLN A 95 3.83 9.66 -24.44
C GLN A 95 3.28 11.08 -24.54
N HIS A 96 1.96 11.25 -24.62
CA HIS A 96 1.34 12.57 -24.63
C HIS A 96 1.59 13.32 -23.32
N TYR A 97 1.46 12.67 -22.16
CA TYR A 97 1.67 13.32 -20.86
C TYR A 97 3.14 13.70 -20.66
N LEU A 98 4.05 12.73 -20.78
CA LEU A 98 5.49 12.95 -20.57
C LEU A 98 6.14 13.81 -21.66
N GLY A 99 5.52 13.90 -22.85
CA GLY A 99 6.04 14.72 -23.94
C GLY A 99 5.84 16.22 -23.75
N HIS A 100 4.89 16.63 -22.90
CA HIS A 100 4.59 18.04 -22.63
C HIS A 100 5.12 18.51 -21.26
N GLN A 101 5.73 17.63 -20.48
CA GLN A 101 6.18 17.91 -19.12
C GLN A 101 7.71 18.07 -19.07
N SER A 102 8.15 19.04 -18.27
CA SER A 102 9.54 19.41 -18.04
C SER A 102 9.87 19.50 -16.55
N THR A 103 9.32 18.58 -15.76
CA THR A 103 9.51 18.57 -14.31
C THR A 103 10.96 18.32 -13.90
N ILE A 104 11.27 18.75 -12.67
CA ILE A 104 12.59 18.55 -12.05
C ILE A 104 12.89 17.05 -11.97
N THR A 105 11.89 16.22 -11.68
CA THR A 105 11.97 14.76 -11.71
C THR A 105 12.48 14.19 -13.03
N ASP A 106 11.89 14.61 -14.15
CA ASP A 106 12.25 14.12 -15.48
C ASP A 106 13.62 14.63 -15.95
N ARG A 107 14.09 15.73 -15.37
CA ARG A 107 15.41 16.32 -15.61
C ARG A 107 16.49 15.80 -14.66
N THR A 108 16.14 15.03 -13.63
CA THR A 108 17.09 14.58 -12.60
C THR A 108 17.41 13.10 -12.68
N ILE A 109 18.70 12.79 -12.64
CA ILE A 109 19.26 11.45 -12.61
C ILE A 109 19.67 11.11 -11.17
N ARG A 110 19.21 9.97 -10.67
CA ARG A 110 19.76 9.31 -9.49
C ARG A 110 20.94 8.43 -9.91
N LEU A 111 22.15 8.87 -9.59
CA LEU A 111 23.39 8.11 -9.80
C LEU A 111 23.72 7.27 -8.58
N SER A 112 23.89 5.97 -8.78
CA SER A 112 24.25 5.01 -7.73
C SER A 112 25.61 4.35 -8.02
N GLY A 113 26.36 4.00 -6.99
CA GLY A 113 27.64 3.29 -7.14
C GLY A 113 28.82 4.19 -7.52
N ILE A 114 28.82 5.44 -7.06
CA ILE A 114 29.89 6.41 -7.34
C ILE A 114 31.21 5.95 -6.68
N PRO A 115 32.31 5.82 -7.45
CA PRO A 115 33.60 5.38 -6.91
C PRO A 115 34.21 6.44 -5.99
N LYS A 116 35.01 6.02 -4.99
CA LYS A 116 35.62 6.92 -3.98
C LYS A 116 36.37 8.12 -4.57
N LYS A 117 36.93 7.98 -5.78
CA LYS A 117 37.67 9.05 -6.47
C LYS A 117 36.77 10.18 -6.98
N LEU A 118 35.50 9.87 -7.30
CA LEU A 118 34.50 10.80 -7.84
C LEU A 118 33.49 11.27 -6.77
N LYS A 119 33.77 11.08 -5.47
CA LYS A 119 32.88 11.51 -4.39
C LYS A 119 33.03 13.02 -4.07
N SER A 120 32.84 13.85 -5.07
CA SER A 120 32.84 15.31 -4.96
C SER A 120 31.85 15.84 -6.01
N GLU A 121 31.05 16.84 -5.62
CA GLU A 121 30.02 17.43 -6.48
C GLU A 121 30.63 17.97 -7.79
N ASP A 122 31.76 18.68 -7.70
CA ASP A 122 32.48 19.20 -8.87
C ASP A 122 32.98 18.09 -9.79
N ARG A 123 33.55 17.02 -9.23
CA ARG A 123 34.06 15.89 -10.04
C ARG A 123 32.96 15.12 -10.75
N ILE A 124 31.79 15.00 -10.12
CA ILE A 124 30.62 14.37 -10.74
C ILE A 124 30.13 15.24 -11.89
N LYS A 125 30.08 16.56 -11.69
CA LYS A 125 29.73 17.52 -12.73
C LYS A 125 30.67 17.43 -13.92
N GLU A 126 31.99 17.53 -13.68
CA GLU A 126 33.02 17.42 -14.71
C GLU A 126 32.93 16.08 -15.46
N TYR A 127 32.70 14.97 -14.75
CA TYR A 127 32.57 13.65 -15.35
C TYR A 127 31.37 13.57 -16.31
N ILE A 128 30.21 14.12 -15.92
CA ILE A 128 28.98 14.04 -16.72
C ILE A 128 29.05 15.00 -17.90
N GLU A 129 29.59 16.20 -17.71
CA GLU A 129 29.79 17.16 -18.81
C GLU A 129 30.82 16.64 -19.82
N ALA A 130 31.83 15.88 -19.37
CA ALA A 130 32.81 15.22 -20.25
C ALA A 130 32.20 14.12 -21.15
N LEU A 131 30.99 13.64 -20.86
CA LEU A 131 30.28 12.69 -21.71
C LEU A 131 29.53 13.37 -22.87
N GLU A 132 29.52 14.71 -22.92
CA GLU A 132 28.87 15.52 -23.97
C GLU A 132 27.35 15.24 -24.14
N VAL A 133 26.69 14.73 -23.09
CA VAL A 133 25.24 14.41 -23.12
C VAL A 133 24.36 15.65 -22.91
N GLY A 134 24.86 16.65 -22.19
CA GLY A 134 24.16 17.90 -21.85
C GLY A 134 24.89 18.65 -20.74
N LYS A 135 24.38 19.82 -20.34
CA LYS A 135 24.93 20.59 -19.21
C LYS A 135 24.27 20.18 -17.90
N VAL A 136 25.06 20.22 -16.84
CA VAL A 136 24.58 19.91 -15.49
C VAL A 136 24.19 21.21 -14.79
N GLU A 137 22.93 21.32 -14.37
CA GLU A 137 22.40 22.46 -13.63
C GLU A 137 22.83 22.41 -12.17
N SER A 138 22.56 21.29 -11.50
CA SER A 138 22.91 21.09 -10.08
C SER A 138 23.25 19.64 -9.77
N VAL A 139 24.13 19.45 -8.78
CA VAL A 139 24.51 18.14 -8.27
C VAL A 139 24.32 18.16 -6.76
N THR A 140 23.48 17.27 -6.23
CA THR A 140 23.41 17.00 -4.79
C THR A 140 24.04 15.66 -4.49
N LEU A 141 25.21 15.66 -3.86
CA LEU A 141 25.84 14.45 -3.35
C LEU A 141 25.21 14.04 -2.01
N CYS A 142 24.69 12.82 -1.94
CA CYS A 142 24.18 12.30 -0.68
C CYS A 142 25.32 11.99 0.27
N ARG A 143 25.14 12.37 1.54
CA ARG A 143 26.11 12.12 2.61
C ARG A 143 25.47 11.24 3.68
N ASN A 144 26.27 10.74 4.61
CA ASN A 144 25.75 9.92 5.70
C ASN A 144 25.07 10.79 6.76
N TRP A 145 23.77 11.05 6.59
CA TRP A 145 22.96 11.86 7.50
C TRP A 145 22.26 11.08 8.63
N GLY A 146 22.50 9.77 8.76
CA GLY A 146 21.72 8.93 9.66
C GLY A 146 21.68 9.44 11.11
N GLY A 147 22.81 9.89 11.65
CA GLY A 147 22.83 10.45 13.01
C GLY A 147 22.09 11.79 13.16
N LEU A 148 21.98 12.59 12.09
CA LEU A 148 21.19 13.82 12.10
C LEU A 148 19.70 13.51 11.99
N ASP A 149 19.33 12.59 11.10
CA ASP A 149 17.95 12.14 10.90
C ASP A 149 17.40 11.51 12.19
N ASP A 150 18.16 10.64 12.86
CA ASP A 150 17.80 10.04 14.15
C ASP A 150 17.51 11.11 15.23
N LEU A 151 18.33 12.17 15.29
CA LEU A 151 18.13 13.28 16.24
C LEU A 151 16.94 14.17 15.87
N MET A 152 16.67 14.35 14.57
CA MET A 152 15.49 15.08 14.10
C MET A 152 14.20 14.31 14.43
N ASP A 153 14.22 12.98 14.33
CA ASP A 153 13.13 12.11 14.75
C ASP A 153 12.92 12.15 16.27
N GLU A 154 14.01 12.12 17.05
CA GLU A 154 13.95 12.32 18.50
C GLU A 154 13.38 13.70 18.87
N ARG A 155 13.84 14.76 18.19
CA ARG A 155 13.35 16.13 18.36
C ARG A 155 11.86 16.21 18.06
N ALA A 156 11.41 15.66 16.93
CA ALA A 156 9.99 15.63 16.57
C ALA A 156 9.15 14.87 17.60
N GLY A 157 9.65 13.76 18.12
CA GLY A 157 9.02 12.99 19.19
C GLY A 157 8.92 13.76 20.52
N LEU A 158 9.95 14.53 20.89
CA LEU A 158 9.93 15.38 22.08
C LEU A 158 9.06 16.62 21.92
N LEU A 159 9.07 17.25 20.74
CA LEU A 159 8.22 18.40 20.42
C LEU A 159 6.74 18.00 20.53
N ARG A 160 6.34 16.82 20.05
CA ARG A 160 4.98 16.28 20.24
C ARG A 160 4.61 16.11 21.73
N LYS A 161 5.54 15.64 22.57
CA LYS A 161 5.32 15.52 24.03
C LYS A 161 5.22 16.88 24.72
N LEU A 162 6.03 17.84 24.28
CA LEU A 162 6.00 19.22 24.78
C LEU A 162 4.69 19.92 24.38
N GLU A 163 4.25 19.77 23.13
CA GLU A 163 2.93 20.23 22.68
C GLU A 163 1.79 19.60 23.51
N GLU A 164 1.87 18.30 23.82
CA GLU A 164 0.87 17.64 24.68
C GLU A 164 0.87 18.25 26.09
N ALA A 165 2.05 18.51 26.68
CA ALA A 165 2.14 19.14 27.99
C ALA A 165 1.55 20.56 28.00
N TRP A 166 1.87 21.36 26.97
CA TRP A 166 1.33 22.72 26.82
C TRP A 166 -0.18 22.75 26.59
N THR A 167 -0.70 21.83 25.77
CA THR A 167 -2.16 21.74 25.52
C THR A 167 -2.93 21.31 26.76
N VAL A 168 -2.34 20.49 27.64
CA VAL A 168 -2.91 20.17 28.96
C VAL A 168 -2.88 21.39 29.89
N HIS A 169 -1.78 22.16 29.88
CA HIS A 169 -1.62 23.35 30.71
C HIS A 169 -2.56 24.49 30.30
N LEU A 170 -2.58 24.87 29.03
CA LEU A 170 -3.45 25.93 28.49
C LEU A 170 -4.93 25.54 28.52
N GLY A 171 -5.22 24.25 28.60
CA GLY A 171 -6.56 23.72 28.48
C GLY A 171 -7.12 23.86 27.06
N TYR A 172 -8.19 23.13 26.76
CA TYR A 172 -8.92 23.32 25.51
C TYR A 172 -9.94 24.46 25.68
N ARG A 173 -9.89 25.45 24.79
CA ARG A 173 -11.01 26.35 24.56
C ARG A 173 -12.15 25.53 23.96
N ARG A 174 -13.03 25.00 24.81
CA ARG A 174 -14.32 24.47 24.35
C ARG A 174 -15.14 25.72 24.01
N VAL A 175 -15.29 26.02 22.72
CA VAL A 175 -16.30 26.99 22.30
C VAL A 175 -17.63 26.39 22.71
N GLU A 176 -18.17 26.84 23.84
CA GLU A 176 -19.50 26.46 24.27
C GLU A 176 -20.47 26.95 23.20
N ARG A 177 -21.15 26.02 22.54
CA ARG A 177 -22.30 26.37 21.69
C ARG A 177 -23.40 26.83 22.63
N SER A 178 -23.53 28.13 22.84
CA SER A 178 -24.77 28.70 23.34
C SER A 178 -25.85 28.42 22.31
N LEU A 179 -26.84 27.59 22.68
CA LEU A 179 -28.00 27.28 21.82
C LEU A 179 -28.82 28.55 21.48
N GLU A 180 -28.58 29.66 22.17
CA GLU A 180 -29.24 30.95 21.97
C GLU A 180 -28.55 31.90 20.99
N SER A 181 -27.35 31.58 20.47
CA SER A 181 -26.70 32.41 19.45
C SER A 181 -26.21 31.61 18.24
N LEU A 182 -26.96 31.72 17.15
CA LEU A 182 -26.44 31.65 15.79
C LEU A 182 -26.39 33.11 15.30
N PRO A 183 -25.24 33.64 14.84
CA PRO A 183 -24.14 32.96 14.14
C PRO A 183 -22.89 32.72 15.01
N ILE A 184 -21.84 32.14 14.41
CA ILE A 184 -20.50 31.94 15.00
C ILE A 184 -19.90 33.31 15.34
N THR A 185 -20.24 33.88 16.50
CA THR A 185 -19.48 34.98 17.08
C THR A 185 -18.25 34.37 17.73
N GLN A 186 -17.11 34.43 17.04
CA GLN A 186 -15.83 34.31 17.73
C GLN A 186 -15.84 35.36 18.85
N PRO A 187 -15.65 34.99 20.13
CA PRO A 187 -15.42 36.00 21.15
C PRO A 187 -14.18 36.79 20.72
N PRO A 188 -14.18 38.12 20.90
CA PRO A 188 -13.12 38.98 20.39
C PRO A 188 -11.75 38.43 20.83
N PRO A 189 -10.73 38.45 19.95
CA PRO A 189 -9.37 38.13 20.37
C PRO A 189 -9.00 39.05 21.54
N PRO A 190 -8.17 38.59 22.49
CA PRO A 190 -7.69 39.45 23.56
C PRO A 190 -7.11 40.72 22.94
N GLU A 191 -7.53 41.87 23.45
CA GLU A 191 -7.12 43.17 22.92
C GLU A 191 -5.58 43.24 22.84
N PRO A 192 -5.02 43.81 21.76
CA PRO A 192 -3.60 44.06 21.69
C PRO A 192 -3.22 44.93 22.90
N ILE A 193 -2.21 44.49 23.65
CA ILE A 193 -1.53 45.34 24.62
C ILE A 193 -1.13 46.62 23.87
N PRO A 194 -1.39 47.83 24.40
CA PRO A 194 -1.02 49.06 23.73
C PRO A 194 0.46 49.01 23.38
N ALA A 195 0.78 49.19 22.10
CA ALA A 195 2.14 49.29 21.62
C ALA A 195 2.80 50.50 22.29
N GLN A 196 3.59 50.26 23.34
CA GLN A 196 4.74 51.10 23.63
C GLN A 196 5.90 50.62 22.76
N GLU A 197 6.66 51.61 22.32
CA GLU A 197 7.41 51.63 21.07
C GLU A 197 8.45 50.52 20.94
N ALA A 198 8.76 50.22 19.68
CA ALA A 198 9.72 49.24 19.23
C ALA A 198 11.05 49.33 20.00
N ASP A 199 11.51 48.18 20.53
CA ASP A 199 12.92 47.75 20.60
C ASP A 199 13.17 46.54 21.54
N GLU A 200 12.15 45.87 22.08
CA GLU A 200 12.35 44.88 23.17
C GLU A 200 11.96 43.40 22.88
N GLU A 201 11.85 42.95 21.63
CA GLU A 201 11.64 41.50 21.37
C GLU A 201 12.85 40.64 21.82
N SER A 202 14.04 41.21 21.91
CA SER A 202 15.24 40.54 22.45
C SER A 202 15.34 40.54 23.98
N SER A 203 14.55 41.36 24.68
CA SER A 203 14.63 41.52 26.14
C SER A 203 13.72 40.54 26.89
N ALA A 204 12.61 40.11 26.27
CA ALA A 204 11.66 39.14 26.86
C ALA A 204 12.25 37.74 27.08
N LEU A 205 13.37 37.40 26.43
CA LEU A 205 14.09 36.13 26.64
C LEU A 205 15.15 36.18 27.74
N LEU A 206 15.48 37.37 28.26
CA LEU A 206 16.57 37.57 29.22
C LEU A 206 16.13 37.88 30.65
N GLU A 207 14.84 38.08 30.91
CA GLU A 207 14.35 38.32 32.28
C GLU A 207 14.08 36.99 33.02
N HIS A 208 15.14 36.22 33.24
CA HIS A 208 15.19 35.12 34.21
C HIS A 208 15.67 35.67 35.56
N GLY A 209 14.86 36.53 36.17
CA GLY A 209 15.15 37.18 37.44
C GLY A 209 13.92 37.17 38.36
N ASP A 210 13.87 36.15 39.22
CA ASP A 210 13.19 36.10 40.52
C ASP A 210 12.14 37.21 40.81
N GLY A 211 10.90 37.03 40.34
CA GLY A 211 9.82 37.97 40.62
C GLY A 211 8.56 37.66 39.82
N GLY A 212 7.65 36.88 40.39
CA GLY A 212 6.43 36.44 39.71
C GLY A 212 5.52 37.60 39.27
N GLN A 213 5.52 37.90 37.98
CA GLN A 213 4.37 38.53 37.32
C GLN A 213 3.60 37.45 36.55
N ASN A 214 2.49 37.02 37.15
CA ASN A 214 1.52 36.16 36.50
C ASN A 214 0.88 36.91 35.34
N TYR A 215 1.36 36.68 34.12
CA TYR A 215 0.51 36.81 32.95
C TYR A 215 -0.65 35.83 33.15
N ASN A 216 -1.79 36.33 33.61
CA ASN A 216 -2.99 35.54 33.85
C ASN A 216 -3.55 35.08 32.49
N ILE A 217 -3.02 33.97 31.97
CA ILE A 217 -3.59 33.27 30.82
C ILE A 217 -4.96 32.74 31.28
N PRO A 218 -6.08 33.18 30.66
CA PRO A 218 -7.43 33.04 31.23
C PRO A 218 -7.96 31.60 31.39
N TYR A 219 -7.16 30.56 31.11
CA TYR A 219 -7.54 29.15 31.21
C TYR A 219 -6.38 28.24 31.68
N ALA A 220 -5.27 28.81 32.16
CA ALA A 220 -4.12 28.03 32.58
C ALA A 220 -4.46 27.13 33.78
N ARG A 221 -4.36 25.82 33.59
CA ARG A 221 -4.42 24.79 34.63
C ARG A 221 -3.07 24.67 35.33
N GLU A 222 -3.01 23.93 36.43
CA GLU A 222 -1.72 23.60 37.05
C GLU A 222 -0.79 22.90 36.04
N ARG A 223 0.50 23.26 36.09
CA ARG A 223 1.51 22.70 35.19
C ARG A 223 1.59 21.18 35.34
N PRO A 224 1.54 20.41 34.24
CA PRO A 224 1.52 18.96 34.31
C PRO A 224 2.86 18.42 34.83
N ARG A 225 2.79 17.49 35.79
CA ARG A 225 3.98 16.82 36.34
C ARG A 225 4.17 15.46 35.71
N THR A 226 5.36 15.20 35.17
CA THR A 226 5.76 13.88 34.65
C THR A 226 6.60 13.13 35.67
N ARG A 227 6.55 11.78 35.65
CA ARG A 227 7.33 10.93 36.55
C ARG A 227 8.59 10.44 35.83
N VAL A 228 9.73 11.00 36.20
CA VAL A 228 11.04 10.58 35.69
C VAL A 228 11.57 9.45 36.57
N ARG A 229 12.03 8.36 35.96
CA ARG A 229 12.69 7.26 36.66
C ARG A 229 14.21 7.37 36.50
N TYR A 230 14.97 7.07 37.55
CA TYR A 230 16.43 7.16 37.58
C TYR A 230 17.05 6.14 38.56
N GLY A 231 18.37 5.97 38.49
CA GLY A 231 19.13 5.02 39.31
C GLY A 231 19.27 3.62 38.69
N PHE A 232 19.92 2.70 39.41
CA PHE A 232 20.10 1.31 38.98
C PHE A 232 18.74 0.67 38.68
N LEU A 233 18.55 0.18 37.45
CA LEU A 233 17.31 -0.45 36.95
C LEU A 233 16.04 0.42 37.01
N SER A 234 16.14 1.76 37.02
CA SER A 234 14.96 2.66 37.02
C SER A 234 14.03 2.50 38.25
N LEU A 235 14.56 2.04 39.39
CA LEU A 235 13.79 1.78 40.62
C LEU A 235 13.39 3.04 41.40
N LYS A 236 14.12 4.16 41.26
CA LYS A 236 13.78 5.44 41.92
C LYS A 236 13.04 6.34 40.94
N SER A 237 12.11 7.15 41.45
CA SER A 237 11.34 8.06 40.60
C SER A 237 11.08 9.40 41.26
N LYS A 238 11.21 10.47 40.49
CA LYS A 238 10.91 11.85 40.91
C LYS A 238 9.82 12.42 40.01
N ARG A 239 8.84 13.11 40.60
CA ARG A 239 7.88 13.91 39.83
C ARG A 239 8.51 15.28 39.57
N VAL A 240 8.62 15.65 38.31
CA VAL A 240 9.22 16.90 37.84
C VAL A 240 8.20 17.59 36.93
N ASP A 241 8.26 18.91 36.82
CA ASP A 241 7.47 19.63 35.82
C ASP A 241 7.79 19.07 34.41
N ALA A 242 6.76 18.72 33.66
CA ALA A 242 6.91 18.16 32.34
C ALA A 242 7.38 19.22 31.33
N ILE A 243 6.93 20.47 31.48
CA ILE A 243 7.23 21.54 30.52
C ILE A 243 8.73 21.86 30.57
N ASP A 244 9.24 22.25 31.75
CA ASP A 244 10.64 22.60 31.95
C ASP A 244 11.58 21.44 31.57
N LEU A 245 11.17 20.20 31.85
CA LEU A 245 11.95 19.02 31.50
C LEU A 245 12.07 18.84 29.99
N PHE A 246 10.95 18.90 29.26
CA PHE A 246 10.96 18.72 27.80
C PHE A 246 11.62 19.91 27.11
N GLU A 247 11.44 21.14 27.61
CA GLU A 247 12.11 22.32 27.09
C GLU A 247 13.63 22.22 27.25
N GLY A 248 14.10 21.82 28.44
CA GLY A 248 15.53 21.59 28.68
C GLY A 248 16.10 20.45 27.83
N GLN A 249 15.32 19.40 27.54
CA GLN A 249 15.72 18.33 26.63
C GLN A 249 15.78 18.81 25.17
N LEU A 250 14.81 19.63 24.76
CA LEU A 250 14.74 20.19 23.42
C LEU A 250 15.93 21.11 23.14
N LYS A 251 16.25 22.03 24.06
CA LYS A 251 17.44 22.91 23.94
C LYS A 251 18.73 22.13 23.75
N ARG A 252 18.93 21.05 24.52
CA ARG A 252 20.11 20.17 24.39
C ARG A 252 20.15 19.43 23.05
N LEU A 253 19.00 19.07 22.48
CA LEU A 253 18.93 18.45 21.17
C LEU A 253 19.18 19.46 20.06
N ASP A 254 18.61 20.65 20.15
CA ASP A 254 18.82 21.74 19.19
C ASP A 254 20.29 22.14 19.13
N GLU A 255 20.98 22.22 20.28
CA GLU A 255 22.43 22.42 20.33
C GLU A 255 23.20 21.32 19.60
N LYS A 256 22.86 20.04 19.83
CA LYS A 256 23.49 18.91 19.13
C LYS A 256 23.23 18.93 17.63
N ILE A 257 22.00 19.25 17.22
CA ILE A 257 21.60 19.36 15.82
C ILE A 257 22.37 20.50 15.15
N LYS A 258 22.51 21.65 15.81
CA LYS A 258 23.31 22.77 15.31
C LYS A 258 24.77 22.37 15.09
N ILE A 259 25.38 21.71 16.09
CA ILE A 259 26.76 21.20 15.98
C ILE A 259 26.90 20.20 14.82
N LEU A 260 25.90 19.34 14.61
CA LEU A 260 25.92 18.35 13.53
C LEU A 260 25.66 18.96 12.15
N ARG A 261 24.86 20.02 12.04
CA ARG A 261 24.65 20.75 10.78
C ARG A 261 25.91 21.47 10.31
N GLU A 262 26.72 21.94 11.25
CA GLU A 262 28.02 22.56 10.96
C GLU A 262 29.09 21.52 10.58
N LYS A 263 28.89 20.24 10.90
CA LYS A 263 29.84 19.17 10.61
C LYS A 263 29.69 18.66 9.18
N GLU A 264 30.82 18.47 8.50
CA GLU A 264 30.84 17.76 7.21
C GLU A 264 30.65 16.24 7.40
N PHE A 265 29.64 15.70 6.75
CA PHE A 265 29.33 14.27 6.74
C PHE A 265 30.09 13.52 5.64
N GLU A 266 30.37 12.24 5.87
CA GLU A 266 31.04 11.40 4.88
C GLU A 266 30.20 11.24 3.59
N PRO A 267 30.79 11.39 2.40
CA PRO A 267 30.05 11.26 1.15
C PRO A 267 29.70 9.80 0.84
N THR A 268 28.43 9.58 0.49
CA THR A 268 27.91 8.28 0.06
C THR A 268 28.18 8.06 -1.44
N ALA A 269 27.91 6.85 -1.94
CA ALA A 269 28.01 6.50 -3.36
C ALA A 269 26.73 6.81 -4.15
N LEU A 270 25.90 7.77 -3.70
CA LEU A 270 24.63 8.16 -4.33
C LEU A 270 24.60 9.68 -4.52
N ALA A 271 24.20 10.15 -5.69
CA ALA A 271 24.00 11.57 -5.98
C ALA A 271 22.76 11.78 -6.86
N PHE A 272 22.15 12.95 -6.73
CA PHE A 272 21.13 13.45 -7.64
C PHE A 272 21.77 14.50 -8.56
N VAL A 273 21.61 14.33 -9.86
CA VAL A 273 22.17 15.22 -10.87
C VAL A 273 21.03 15.76 -11.72
N THR A 274 20.80 17.06 -11.62
CA THR A 274 19.78 17.77 -12.41
C THR A 274 20.43 18.26 -13.70
N MET A 275 19.89 17.84 -14.84
CA MET A 275 20.34 18.22 -16.16
C MET A 275 19.59 19.46 -16.67
N ASP A 276 20.16 20.16 -17.64
CA ASP A 276 19.51 21.25 -18.36
C ASP A 276 18.26 20.80 -19.14
N SER A 277 18.27 19.60 -19.72
CA SER A 277 17.17 19.06 -20.52
C SER A 277 16.74 17.65 -20.10
N VAL A 278 15.43 17.37 -20.24
CA VAL A 278 14.87 16.01 -20.09
C VAL A 278 15.52 15.04 -21.08
N SER A 279 15.80 15.50 -22.31
CA SER A 279 16.42 14.67 -23.34
C SER A 279 17.84 14.22 -22.97
N ALA A 280 18.64 15.13 -22.39
CA ALA A 280 19.96 14.84 -21.86
C ALA A 280 19.89 13.85 -20.69
N CYS A 281 18.95 14.06 -19.77
CA CYS A 281 18.68 13.15 -18.65
C CYS A 281 18.36 11.72 -19.14
N GLN A 282 17.40 11.57 -20.05
CA GLN A 282 17.00 10.27 -20.58
C GLN A 282 18.13 9.57 -21.35
N THR A 283 18.92 10.33 -22.11
CA THR A 283 20.09 9.80 -22.84
C THR A 283 21.14 9.27 -21.88
N ALA A 284 21.45 10.01 -20.82
CA ALA A 284 22.40 9.59 -19.79
C ALA A 284 21.92 8.37 -18.99
N VAL A 285 20.61 8.26 -18.71
CA VAL A 285 20.02 7.09 -18.04
C VAL A 285 20.10 5.83 -18.89
N GLN A 286 19.94 5.94 -20.21
CA GLN A 286 20.02 4.81 -21.13
C GLN A 286 21.47 4.41 -21.47
N ALA A 287 22.43 5.31 -21.24
CA ALA A 287 23.84 5.05 -21.47
C ALA A 287 24.49 4.22 -20.35
N ILE A 288 25.45 3.37 -20.74
CA ILE A 288 26.34 2.70 -19.77
C ILE A 288 27.47 3.66 -19.44
N LEU A 289 27.43 4.25 -18.24
CA LEU A 289 28.41 5.27 -17.82
C LEU A 289 29.76 4.69 -17.38
N ASP A 290 29.82 3.43 -16.93
CA ASP A 290 31.06 2.74 -16.51
C ASP A 290 31.02 1.28 -16.99
N PRO A 291 32.10 0.71 -17.55
CA PRO A 291 32.17 -0.71 -17.91
C PRO A 291 31.99 -1.66 -16.72
N SER A 292 32.28 -1.21 -15.49
CA SER A 292 32.18 -2.08 -14.32
C SER A 292 30.74 -2.21 -13.80
N PRO A 293 30.26 -3.44 -13.56
CA PRO A 293 28.89 -3.64 -13.08
C PRO A 293 28.73 -2.97 -11.72
N THR A 294 27.55 -2.38 -11.48
CA THR A 294 27.17 -1.70 -10.22
C THR A 294 27.86 -0.35 -9.93
N ARG A 295 28.68 0.17 -10.85
CA ARG A 295 29.23 1.53 -10.74
C ARG A 295 28.53 2.49 -11.67
N LEU A 296 28.39 3.74 -11.20
CA LEU A 296 27.78 4.86 -11.95
C LEU A 296 26.47 4.44 -12.66
N VAL A 297 25.61 3.73 -11.95
CA VAL A 297 24.32 3.29 -12.46
C VAL A 297 23.37 4.49 -12.41
N ALA A 298 22.98 4.98 -13.59
CA ALA A 298 22.01 6.04 -13.76
C ALA A 298 20.58 5.49 -13.78
N GLN A 299 19.70 6.11 -12.99
CA GLN A 299 18.26 5.84 -12.95
C GLN A 299 17.54 7.19 -12.89
N LEU A 300 16.30 7.26 -13.36
CA LEU A 300 15.48 8.46 -13.16
C LEU A 300 15.24 8.67 -11.65
N ALA A 301 15.35 9.92 -11.21
CA ALA A 301 15.10 10.25 -9.82
C ALA A 301 13.59 10.22 -9.52
N PRO A 302 13.16 9.69 -8.36
CA PRO A 302 11.79 9.88 -7.89
C PRO A 302 11.58 11.35 -7.50
N ALA A 303 10.32 11.78 -7.33
CA ALA A 303 10.00 13.13 -6.86
C ALA A 303 10.74 13.46 -5.55
N PRO A 304 11.23 14.70 -5.34
CA PRO A 304 11.93 15.07 -4.12
C PRO A 304 11.16 14.75 -2.83
N SER A 305 9.82 14.82 -2.87
CA SER A 305 8.93 14.42 -1.77
C SER A 305 8.91 12.92 -1.48
N ASP A 306 9.15 12.10 -2.52
CA ASP A 306 9.02 10.64 -2.48
C ASP A 306 10.36 9.97 -2.21
N VAL A 307 11.45 10.76 -2.16
CA VAL A 307 12.78 10.26 -1.79
C VAL A 307 12.79 9.84 -0.33
N VAL A 308 12.96 8.54 -0.10
CA VAL A 308 13.26 8.00 1.23
C VAL A 308 14.72 8.23 1.55
N TRP A 309 15.03 9.38 2.14
CA TRP A 309 16.39 9.78 2.54
C TRP A 309 17.14 8.74 3.37
N PRO A 310 16.51 8.03 4.33
CA PRO A 310 17.17 6.95 5.06
C PRO A 310 17.77 5.84 4.20
N ASN A 311 17.20 5.60 3.01
CA ASN A 311 17.70 4.59 2.08
C ASN A 311 18.93 5.04 1.28
N THR A 312 19.27 6.33 1.31
CA THR A 312 20.36 6.90 0.50
C THR A 312 21.74 6.60 1.09
N TYR A 313 21.86 6.58 2.42
CA TYR A 313 23.12 6.31 3.13
C TYR A 313 23.34 4.84 3.52
N LEU A 314 22.38 3.96 3.22
CA LEU A 314 22.54 2.52 3.43
C LEU A 314 23.41 1.88 2.33
N PRO A 315 24.37 1.01 2.69
CA PRO A 315 25.16 0.30 1.69
C PRO A 315 24.28 -0.67 0.90
N THR A 316 24.57 -0.80 -0.40
CA THR A 316 23.80 -1.63 -1.34
C THR A 316 23.76 -3.10 -0.93
N SER A 317 24.85 -3.63 -0.36
CA SER A 317 24.91 -5.01 0.15
C SER A 317 23.91 -5.25 1.29
N THR A 318 23.76 -4.30 2.22
CA THR A 318 22.78 -4.41 3.31
C THR A 318 21.37 -4.34 2.76
N ARG A 319 21.09 -3.43 1.81
CA ARG A 319 19.78 -3.38 1.13
C ARG A 319 19.44 -4.68 0.41
N MET A 320 20.43 -5.29 -0.25
CA MET A 320 20.26 -6.59 -0.91
C MET A 320 19.99 -7.69 0.12
N LEU A 321 20.76 -7.77 1.21
CA LEU A 321 20.54 -8.75 2.28
C LEU A 321 19.14 -8.60 2.90
N MET A 322 18.67 -7.37 3.13
CA MET A 322 17.32 -7.11 3.62
C MET A 322 16.25 -7.58 2.62
N SER A 323 16.42 -7.31 1.31
CA SER A 323 15.48 -7.78 0.28
C SER A 323 15.42 -9.31 0.17
N TRP A 324 16.58 -9.98 0.26
CA TRP A 324 16.66 -11.44 0.31
C TRP A 324 16.06 -12.01 1.60
N SER A 325 16.29 -11.37 2.75
CA SER A 325 15.69 -11.74 4.03
C SER A 325 14.16 -11.66 4.00
N VAL A 326 13.60 -10.58 3.44
CA VAL A 326 12.14 -10.43 3.23
C VAL A 326 11.61 -11.52 2.32
N THR A 327 12.28 -11.81 1.20
CA THR A 327 11.85 -12.87 0.27
C THR A 327 11.88 -14.25 0.95
N PHE A 328 12.93 -14.54 1.70
CA PHE A 328 13.04 -15.76 2.50
C PHE A 328 11.93 -15.86 3.56
N PHE A 329 11.65 -14.76 4.26
CA PHE A 329 10.56 -14.69 5.23
C PHE A 329 9.20 -14.97 4.58
N ILE A 330 8.94 -14.44 3.38
CA ILE A 330 7.69 -14.69 2.64
C ILE A 330 7.56 -16.17 2.25
N ILE A 331 8.64 -16.80 1.82
CA ILE A 331 8.65 -18.24 1.51
C ILE A 331 8.36 -19.06 2.78
N LEU A 332 9.02 -18.74 3.90
CA LEU A 332 8.78 -19.38 5.18
C LEU A 332 7.33 -19.19 5.65
N LEU A 333 6.81 -17.97 5.54
CA LEU A 333 5.43 -17.65 5.89
C LEU A 333 4.44 -18.43 5.02
N THR A 334 4.70 -18.57 3.72
CA THR A 334 3.89 -19.36 2.78
C THR A 334 3.79 -20.83 3.22
N ILE A 335 4.90 -21.43 3.65
CA ILE A 335 4.91 -22.81 4.16
C ILE A 335 4.15 -22.89 5.49
N PHE A 336 4.42 -21.95 6.41
CA PHE A 336 3.76 -21.91 7.70
C PHE A 336 2.25 -21.63 7.60
N TRP A 337 1.81 -20.99 6.52
CA TRP A 337 0.41 -20.63 6.26
C TRP A 337 -0.56 -21.81 6.20
N VAL A 338 -0.06 -23.01 5.89
CA VAL A 338 -0.86 -24.24 5.91
C VAL A 338 -1.42 -24.50 7.32
N VAL A 339 -0.64 -24.21 8.36
CA VAL A 339 -0.98 -24.48 9.76
C VAL A 339 -2.20 -23.67 10.21
N PRO A 340 -2.25 -22.32 10.10
CA PRO A 340 -3.44 -21.57 10.49
C PRO A 340 -4.65 -21.91 9.62
N VAL A 341 -4.50 -22.12 8.30
CA VAL A 341 -5.62 -22.48 7.42
C VAL A 341 -6.23 -23.83 7.81
N SER A 342 -5.40 -24.84 8.08
CA SER A 342 -5.87 -26.16 8.53
C SER A 342 -6.45 -26.14 9.95
N ALA A 343 -5.84 -25.38 10.87
CA ALA A 343 -6.35 -25.20 12.23
C ALA A 343 -7.71 -24.50 12.27
N LEU A 344 -8.04 -23.71 11.25
CA LEU A 344 -9.34 -23.04 11.12
C LEU A 344 -10.41 -23.97 10.56
N ALA A 345 -10.07 -25.04 9.83
CA ALA A 345 -11.02 -25.96 9.20
C ALA A 345 -12.12 -26.54 10.13
N PRO A 346 -11.84 -26.88 11.41
CA PRO A 346 -12.87 -27.30 12.37
C PRO A 346 -13.89 -26.20 12.72
N PHE A 347 -13.56 -24.93 12.55
CA PHE A 347 -14.48 -23.81 12.79
C PHE A 347 -15.35 -23.48 11.57
N LEU A 348 -15.16 -24.17 10.44
CA LEU A 348 -15.81 -23.89 9.16
C LEU A 348 -17.05 -24.76 8.89
N ASN A 349 -17.30 -25.76 9.73
CA ASN A 349 -18.40 -26.71 9.57
C ASN A 349 -19.29 -26.72 10.80
N LEU A 350 -20.61 -26.61 10.64
CA LEU A 350 -21.55 -26.69 11.76
C LEU A 350 -21.41 -27.96 12.60
N LYS A 351 -21.10 -29.09 11.96
CA LYS A 351 -20.85 -30.37 12.66
C LYS A 351 -19.64 -30.29 13.58
N SER A 352 -18.60 -29.58 13.16
CA SER A 352 -17.35 -29.39 13.90
C SER A 352 -17.50 -28.30 14.97
N ILE A 353 -18.22 -27.21 14.68
CA ILE A 353 -18.57 -26.18 15.67
C ILE A 353 -19.43 -26.78 16.79
N LYS A 354 -20.41 -27.64 16.47
CA LYS A 354 -21.24 -28.33 17.48
C LYS A 354 -20.41 -29.16 18.46
N LYS A 355 -19.27 -29.68 18.03
CA LYS A 355 -18.35 -30.46 18.86
C LYS A 355 -17.56 -29.59 19.86
N ILE A 356 -17.25 -28.34 19.50
CA ILE A 356 -16.43 -27.43 20.31
C ILE A 356 -17.31 -26.49 21.14
N TRP A 357 -18.37 -25.96 20.55
CA TRP A 357 -19.28 -24.98 21.15
C TRP A 357 -20.75 -25.27 20.82
N PRO A 358 -21.40 -26.23 21.53
CA PRO A 358 -22.74 -26.69 21.19
C PRO A 358 -23.82 -25.61 21.30
N GLN A 359 -23.73 -24.70 22.28
CA GLN A 359 -24.70 -23.60 22.47
C GLN A 359 -24.74 -22.63 21.28
N LEU A 360 -23.57 -22.29 20.72
CA LEU A 360 -23.46 -21.42 19.57
C LEU A 360 -24.00 -22.12 18.31
N ALA A 361 -23.68 -23.40 18.14
CA ALA A 361 -24.18 -24.20 17.03
C ALA A 361 -25.71 -24.35 17.06
N ASP A 362 -26.30 -24.56 18.24
CA ASP A 362 -27.75 -24.69 18.39
C ASP A 362 -28.45 -23.36 18.07
N LEU A 363 -27.90 -22.22 18.49
CA LEU A 363 -28.43 -20.89 18.17
C LEU A 363 -28.35 -20.57 16.66
N LEU A 364 -27.25 -20.95 16.00
CA LEU A 364 -27.06 -20.81 14.56
C LEU A 364 -27.92 -21.77 13.74
N SER A 365 -28.24 -22.95 14.28
CA SER A 365 -29.08 -23.95 13.63
C SER A 365 -30.57 -23.62 13.63
N ARG A 366 -31.01 -22.70 14.52
CA ARG A 366 -32.42 -22.25 14.58
C ARG A 366 -32.84 -21.44 13.36
N ASN A 367 -31.91 -20.69 12.76
CA ASN A 367 -32.19 -19.86 11.59
C ASN A 367 -31.57 -20.49 10.33
N GLU A 368 -32.38 -20.68 9.29
CA GLU A 368 -31.91 -21.22 8.00
C GLU A 368 -30.78 -20.35 7.39
N LEU A 369 -30.89 -19.02 7.55
CA LEU A 369 -29.84 -18.07 7.18
C LEU A 369 -28.55 -18.28 7.97
N GLY A 370 -28.63 -18.54 9.28
CA GLY A 370 -27.47 -18.79 10.14
C GLY A 370 -26.75 -20.07 9.74
N ARG A 371 -27.52 -21.13 9.44
CA ARG A 371 -26.99 -22.40 8.93
C ARG A 371 -26.30 -22.23 7.57
N SER A 372 -26.91 -21.47 6.65
CA SER A 372 -26.32 -21.22 5.34
C SER A 372 -25.04 -20.38 5.46
N MET A 373 -25.08 -19.27 6.20
CA MET A 373 -23.92 -18.38 6.37
C MET A 373 -22.70 -19.09 6.97
N VAL A 374 -22.90 -19.97 7.95
CA VAL A 374 -21.77 -20.68 8.58
C VAL A 374 -21.13 -21.69 7.63
N ASN A 375 -21.90 -22.38 6.78
CA ASN A 375 -21.34 -23.39 5.90
C ASN A 375 -20.73 -22.80 4.62
N THR A 376 -21.11 -21.58 4.19
CA THR A 376 -20.66 -21.01 2.91
C THR A 376 -19.90 -19.68 3.04
N VAL A 377 -20.36 -18.77 3.89
CA VAL A 377 -19.81 -17.40 4.03
C VAL A 377 -18.70 -17.34 5.07
N LEU A 378 -18.85 -18.02 6.21
CA LEU A 378 -17.85 -18.01 7.28
C LEU A 378 -16.47 -18.54 6.83
N PRO A 379 -16.36 -19.66 6.07
CA PRO A 379 -15.08 -20.19 5.62
C PRO A 379 -14.35 -19.25 4.66
N THR A 380 -15.10 -18.65 3.75
CA THR A 380 -14.59 -17.70 2.77
C THR A 380 -14.22 -16.37 3.42
N ALA A 381 -15.00 -15.90 4.41
CA ALA A 381 -14.73 -14.68 5.15
C ALA A 381 -13.49 -14.79 6.03
N ILE A 382 -13.33 -15.90 6.76
CA ILE A 382 -12.15 -16.13 7.59
C ILE A 382 -10.90 -16.21 6.73
N LEU A 383 -10.93 -16.94 5.60
CA LEU A 383 -9.77 -17.01 4.70
C LEU A 383 -9.46 -15.65 4.06
N SER A 384 -10.49 -14.89 3.68
CA SER A 384 -10.33 -13.54 3.13
C SER A 384 -9.70 -12.58 4.14
N LEU A 385 -10.18 -12.59 5.40
CA LEU A 385 -9.62 -11.80 6.49
C LEU A 385 -8.17 -12.19 6.80
N LEU A 386 -7.88 -13.49 6.81
CA LEU A 386 -6.55 -14.01 7.06
C LEU A 386 -5.58 -13.56 5.94
N ASN A 387 -5.99 -13.64 4.67
CA ASN A 387 -5.19 -13.12 3.54
C ASN A 387 -5.03 -11.59 3.60
N ALA A 388 -6.04 -10.85 4.06
CA ALA A 388 -5.96 -9.41 4.26
C ALA A 388 -5.00 -9.02 5.40
N ALA A 389 -4.76 -9.90 6.38
CA ALA A 389 -3.82 -9.67 7.47
C ALA A 389 -2.35 -9.75 7.03
N VAL A 390 -2.05 -10.47 5.95
CA VAL A 390 -0.68 -10.77 5.52
C VAL A 390 0.13 -9.54 5.08
N PRO A 391 -0.40 -8.63 4.25
CA PRO A 391 0.32 -7.40 3.90
C PRO A 391 0.79 -6.60 5.11
N TYR A 392 -0.03 -6.55 6.18
CA TYR A 392 0.32 -5.85 7.42
C TYR A 392 1.53 -6.47 8.14
N LEU A 393 1.73 -7.79 8.02
CA LEU A 393 2.93 -8.44 8.57
C LEU A 393 4.19 -8.01 7.82
N TYR A 394 4.11 -7.78 6.51
CA TYR A 394 5.24 -7.32 5.69
C TYR A 394 5.58 -5.85 5.93
N GLU A 395 4.56 -5.01 6.12
CA GLU A 395 4.76 -3.57 6.38
C GLU A 395 5.51 -3.32 7.69
N CYS A 396 5.29 -4.13 8.73
CA CYS A 396 6.09 -4.08 9.96
C CYS A 396 7.59 -4.33 9.72
N MET A 397 7.97 -4.95 8.60
CA MET A 397 9.34 -5.33 8.29
C MET A 397 9.97 -4.49 7.17
N ILE A 398 9.23 -3.56 6.54
CA ILE A 398 9.65 -2.86 5.32
C ILE A 398 9.43 -1.34 5.45
N SER A 399 10.47 -0.56 5.13
CA SER A 399 10.43 0.92 5.06
C SER A 399 9.89 1.41 3.71
N GLN A 400 9.08 2.49 3.73
CA GLN A 400 7.90 2.67 2.87
C GLN A 400 8.13 3.05 1.38
N GLY A 401 8.98 4.00 0.99
CA GLY A 401 8.76 4.69 -0.31
C GLY A 401 9.08 3.95 -1.62
N ASP A 402 10.18 3.19 -1.74
CA ASP A 402 10.56 2.52 -3.02
C ASP A 402 10.04 1.07 -3.14
N VAL A 403 9.44 0.53 -2.06
CA VAL A 403 9.19 -0.92 -1.95
C VAL A 403 7.76 -1.29 -2.32
N GLU A 404 6.87 -0.33 -2.58
CA GLU A 404 5.45 -0.57 -2.80
C GLU A 404 5.16 -1.52 -3.98
N LEU A 405 5.83 -1.34 -5.12
CA LEU A 405 5.65 -2.24 -6.27
C LEU A 405 6.17 -3.66 -5.97
N SER A 406 7.26 -3.76 -5.21
CA SER A 406 7.80 -5.06 -4.77
C SER A 406 6.87 -5.74 -3.77
N VAL A 407 6.27 -4.99 -2.84
CA VAL A 407 5.27 -5.48 -1.89
C VAL A 407 4.04 -5.98 -2.64
N ILE A 408 3.52 -5.21 -3.61
CA ILE A 408 2.36 -5.61 -4.42
C ILE A 408 2.65 -6.91 -5.17
N SER A 409 3.79 -7.00 -5.86
CA SER A 409 4.17 -8.20 -6.62
C SER A 409 4.34 -9.42 -5.70
N LYS A 410 5.06 -9.26 -4.59
CA LYS A 410 5.27 -10.34 -3.61
C LYS A 410 3.97 -10.78 -2.95
N ASN A 411 3.09 -9.84 -2.60
CA ASN A 411 1.76 -10.13 -2.05
C ASN A 411 0.86 -10.83 -3.07
N PHE A 412 0.94 -10.45 -4.35
CA PHE A 412 0.24 -11.14 -5.43
C PHE A 412 0.70 -12.60 -5.52
N PHE A 413 2.01 -12.85 -5.58
CA PHE A 413 2.53 -14.21 -5.61
C PHE A 413 2.15 -14.99 -4.35
N PHE A 414 2.30 -14.42 -3.16
CA PHE A 414 1.88 -15.04 -1.91
C PHE A 414 0.40 -15.45 -1.96
N THR A 415 -0.49 -14.52 -2.32
CA THR A 415 -1.93 -14.77 -2.36
C THR A 415 -2.26 -15.82 -3.42
N PHE A 416 -1.67 -15.73 -4.61
CA PHE A 416 -1.86 -16.69 -5.69
C PHE A 416 -1.41 -18.10 -5.28
N PHE A 417 -0.19 -18.27 -4.77
CA PHE A 417 0.33 -19.58 -4.38
C PHE A 417 -0.45 -20.18 -3.19
N ASN A 418 -0.78 -19.39 -2.17
CA ASN A 418 -1.49 -19.89 -1.00
C ASN A 418 -2.95 -20.23 -1.29
N LEU A 419 -3.67 -19.34 -1.99
CA LEU A 419 -5.10 -19.50 -2.26
C LEU A 419 -5.36 -20.51 -3.38
N PHE A 420 -4.50 -20.61 -4.39
CA PHE A 420 -4.72 -21.50 -5.52
C PHE A 420 -4.00 -22.84 -5.39
N ILE A 421 -2.72 -22.86 -5.00
CA ILE A 421 -1.93 -24.12 -4.99
C ILE A 421 -2.04 -24.82 -3.64
N ILE A 422 -1.75 -24.11 -2.55
CA ILE A 422 -1.68 -24.73 -1.22
C ILE A 422 -3.07 -25.14 -0.72
N PHE A 423 -4.09 -24.30 -0.92
CA PHE A 423 -5.46 -24.65 -0.55
C PHE A 423 -5.98 -25.86 -1.34
N THR A 424 -5.72 -25.90 -2.65
CA THR A 424 -6.08 -27.04 -3.52
C THR A 424 -5.35 -28.33 -3.10
N ILE A 425 -4.04 -28.25 -2.82
CA ILE A 425 -3.26 -29.40 -2.33
C ILE A 425 -3.75 -29.86 -0.95
N THR A 426 -4.04 -28.94 -0.03
CA THR A 426 -4.47 -29.27 1.35
C THR A 426 -5.86 -29.87 1.37
N GLY A 427 -6.81 -29.32 0.60
CA GLY A 427 -8.15 -29.89 0.43
C GLY A 427 -8.10 -31.32 -0.14
N THR A 428 -7.16 -31.57 -1.05
CA THR A 428 -6.89 -32.90 -1.61
C THR A 428 -6.20 -33.82 -0.61
N ALA A 429 -5.21 -33.33 0.13
CA ALA A 429 -4.40 -34.10 1.07
C ALA A 429 -5.17 -34.57 2.29
N ALA A 430 -6.10 -33.74 2.80
CA ALA A 430 -7.00 -34.11 3.89
C ALA A 430 -7.93 -35.28 3.50
N SER A 431 -8.33 -35.36 2.22
CA SER A 431 -9.28 -36.36 1.72
C SER A 431 -8.61 -37.59 1.12
N TYR A 432 -7.37 -37.48 0.62
CA TYR A 432 -6.72 -38.51 -0.21
C TYR A 432 -5.22 -38.69 0.06
N TYR A 433 -4.81 -38.64 1.33
CA TYR A 433 -3.40 -38.78 1.77
C TYR A 433 -2.67 -40.00 1.17
N SER A 434 -3.36 -41.13 1.01
CA SER A 434 -2.79 -42.36 0.42
C SER A 434 -2.52 -42.23 -1.08
N LEU A 435 -3.40 -41.55 -1.83
CA LEU A 435 -3.28 -41.39 -3.29
C LEU A 435 -2.19 -40.38 -3.68
N LEU A 436 -1.90 -39.38 -2.84
CA LEU A 436 -0.81 -38.42 -3.07
C LEU A 436 0.57 -39.09 -3.04
N ARG A 437 0.79 -40.03 -2.12
CA ARG A 437 2.05 -40.77 -2.02
C ARG A 437 2.34 -41.59 -3.28
N ASP A 438 1.29 -42.14 -3.90
CA ASP A 438 1.39 -42.94 -5.12
C ASP A 438 1.40 -42.09 -6.40
N SER A 439 0.76 -40.92 -6.38
CA SER A 439 0.64 -40.02 -7.54
C SER A 439 1.87 -39.16 -7.81
N LEU A 440 2.77 -38.96 -6.83
CA LEU A 440 4.05 -38.26 -7.04
C LEU A 440 4.95 -38.94 -8.09
N LYS A 441 4.63 -40.17 -8.50
CA LYS A 441 5.35 -40.92 -9.54
C LYS A 441 4.75 -40.78 -10.95
N ASP A 442 3.48 -40.38 -11.07
CA ASP A 442 2.75 -40.29 -12.35
C ASP A 442 2.19 -38.88 -12.56
N THR A 443 2.85 -38.08 -13.42
CA THR A 443 2.45 -36.69 -13.72
C THR A 443 1.01 -36.55 -14.21
N THR A 444 0.49 -37.55 -14.94
CA THR A 444 -0.91 -37.57 -15.44
C THR A 444 -1.93 -37.66 -14.29
N LYS A 445 -1.62 -38.39 -13.22
CA LYS A 445 -2.50 -38.52 -12.05
C LYS A 445 -2.53 -37.23 -11.23
N ILE A 446 -1.40 -36.51 -11.17
CA ILE A 446 -1.32 -35.19 -10.53
C ILE A 446 -2.24 -34.19 -11.23
N ALA A 447 -2.19 -34.13 -12.58
CA ALA A 447 -3.05 -33.24 -13.36
C ALA A 447 -4.55 -33.54 -13.14
N TYR A 448 -4.92 -34.82 -13.10
CA TYR A 448 -6.30 -35.24 -12.83
C TYR A 448 -6.74 -34.89 -11.39
N LEU A 449 -5.91 -35.19 -10.40
CA LEU A 449 -6.18 -34.83 -8.99
C LEU A 449 -6.36 -33.31 -8.82
N LEU A 450 -5.55 -32.52 -9.53
CA LEU A 450 -5.69 -31.07 -9.52
C LEU A 450 -7.00 -30.60 -10.16
N ALA A 451 -7.42 -31.23 -11.26
CA ALA A 451 -8.67 -30.90 -11.95
C ALA A 451 -9.91 -31.23 -11.10
N THR A 452 -9.96 -32.42 -10.48
CA THR A 452 -11.07 -32.81 -9.60
C THR A 452 -11.15 -31.93 -8.37
N SER A 453 -10.02 -31.67 -7.70
CA SER A 453 -9.98 -30.80 -6.52
C SER A 453 -10.34 -29.35 -6.84
N LEU A 454 -9.95 -28.84 -8.01
CA LEU A 454 -10.37 -27.52 -8.47
C LEU A 454 -11.90 -27.48 -8.72
N GLY A 455 -12.47 -28.56 -9.25
CA GLY A 455 -13.92 -28.73 -9.41
C GLY A 455 -14.66 -28.72 -8.08
N ASP A 456 -14.19 -29.49 -7.09
CA ASP A 456 -14.78 -29.55 -5.74
C ASP A 456 -14.71 -28.19 -5.02
N LEU A 457 -13.64 -27.42 -5.27
CA LEU A 457 -13.45 -26.09 -4.70
C LEU A 457 -14.14 -24.97 -5.51
N SER A 458 -14.78 -25.27 -6.64
CA SER A 458 -15.44 -24.26 -7.49
C SER A 458 -16.49 -23.45 -6.72
N GLN A 459 -17.33 -24.11 -5.92
CA GLN A 459 -18.35 -23.45 -5.09
C GLN A 459 -17.70 -22.55 -4.03
N PHE A 460 -16.55 -22.94 -3.49
CA PHE A 460 -15.77 -22.11 -2.57
C PHE A 460 -15.27 -20.83 -3.27
N TYR A 461 -14.70 -20.93 -4.47
CA TYR A 461 -14.21 -19.77 -5.22
C TYR A 461 -15.33 -18.84 -5.66
N VAL A 462 -16.50 -19.36 -6.06
CA VAL A 462 -17.67 -18.54 -6.38
C VAL A 462 -18.11 -17.74 -5.16
N ASN A 463 -18.24 -18.39 -3.99
CA ASN A 463 -18.59 -17.71 -2.75
C ASN A 463 -17.52 -16.67 -2.36
N LEU A 464 -16.24 -16.97 -2.58
CA LEU A 464 -15.14 -16.04 -2.34
C LEU A 464 -15.23 -14.81 -3.25
N ILE A 465 -15.51 -14.97 -4.55
CA ILE A 465 -15.67 -13.85 -5.49
C ILE A 465 -16.89 -13.00 -5.11
N VAL A 466 -18.02 -13.63 -4.77
CA VAL A 466 -19.24 -12.93 -4.34
C VAL A 466 -18.98 -12.15 -3.05
N LEU A 467 -18.30 -12.76 -2.08
CA LEU A 467 -17.95 -12.09 -0.82
C LEU A 467 -16.96 -10.94 -1.04
N GLN A 468 -15.92 -11.15 -1.85
CA GLN A 468 -14.89 -10.15 -2.11
C GLN A 468 -15.42 -8.97 -2.95
N GLY A 469 -16.27 -9.27 -3.93
CA GLY A 469 -16.95 -8.30 -4.77
C GLY A 469 -18.09 -7.63 -4.01
N ILE A 470 -19.21 -8.32 -3.82
CA ILE A 470 -20.42 -7.67 -3.29
C ILE A 470 -20.34 -7.47 -1.77
N GLY A 471 -19.80 -8.45 -1.03
CA GLY A 471 -19.82 -8.43 0.43
C GLY A 471 -18.87 -7.40 1.07
N LEU A 472 -17.63 -7.32 0.58
CA LEU A 472 -16.58 -6.49 1.19
C LEU A 472 -16.41 -5.11 0.54
N LEU A 473 -16.91 -4.88 -0.68
CA LEU A 473 -16.84 -3.55 -1.32
C LEU A 473 -17.51 -2.44 -0.49
N PRO A 474 -18.70 -2.63 0.15
CA PRO A 474 -19.28 -1.62 1.02
C PRO A 474 -18.41 -1.29 2.23
N LEU A 475 -17.78 -2.29 2.84
CA LEU A 475 -16.86 -2.08 3.98
C LEU A 475 -15.58 -1.37 3.56
N ARG A 476 -15.13 -1.61 2.33
CA ARG A 476 -14.02 -0.92 1.68
C ARG A 476 -14.34 0.55 1.42
N LEU A 477 -15.51 0.83 0.86
CA LEU A 477 -15.98 2.19 0.59
C LEU A 477 -16.20 2.98 1.89
N LEU A 478 -16.69 2.33 2.95
CA LEU A 478 -16.82 2.93 4.28
C LEU A 478 -15.47 3.16 4.97
N GLU A 479 -14.39 2.54 4.48
CA GLU A 479 -13.10 2.50 5.16
C GLU A 479 -13.22 2.06 6.62
N PHE A 480 -13.95 0.96 6.85
CA PHE A 480 -14.37 0.54 8.19
C PHE A 480 -13.21 0.53 9.21
N GLY A 481 -12.00 0.13 8.80
CA GLY A 481 -10.83 0.13 9.68
C GLY A 481 -10.42 1.52 10.17
N SER A 482 -10.42 2.53 9.30
CA SER A 482 -10.10 3.91 9.66
C SER A 482 -11.21 4.52 10.51
N VAL A 483 -12.46 4.34 10.08
CA VAL A 483 -13.64 4.88 10.77
C VAL A 483 -13.86 4.26 12.15
N ALA A 484 -13.69 2.94 12.29
CA ALA A 484 -13.85 2.27 13.59
C ALA A 484 -12.75 2.67 14.59
N LEU A 485 -11.54 2.95 14.10
CA LEU A 485 -10.41 3.36 14.94
C LEU A 485 -10.42 4.88 15.21
N TYR A 486 -11.18 5.66 14.43
CA TYR A 486 -11.25 7.11 14.55
C TYR A 486 -11.67 7.59 15.96
N PRO A 487 -12.74 7.08 16.61
CA PRO A 487 -13.07 7.48 17.98
C PRO A 487 -11.95 7.21 18.98
N LEU A 488 -11.27 6.06 18.87
CA LEU A 488 -10.15 5.70 19.74
C LEU A 488 -8.95 6.64 19.53
N ARG A 489 -8.66 6.98 18.26
CA ARG A 489 -7.60 7.93 17.90
C ARG A 489 -7.94 9.36 18.32
N LEU A 490 -9.20 9.77 18.20
CA LEU A 490 -9.68 11.09 18.61
C LEU A 490 -9.53 11.29 20.13
N ILE A 491 -9.79 10.24 20.91
CA ILE A 491 -9.55 10.25 22.37
C ILE A 491 -8.05 10.41 22.69
N GLY A 492 -7.16 9.82 21.86
CA GLY A 492 -5.71 9.96 22.00
C GLY A 492 -5.14 11.30 21.52
N ALA A 493 -5.78 11.95 20.54
CA ALA A 493 -5.30 13.18 19.93
C ALA A 493 -5.63 14.43 20.76
N LYS A 494 -4.69 14.80 21.64
CA LYS A 494 -4.80 15.98 22.49
C LYS A 494 -4.25 17.25 21.87
N THR A 495 -3.40 17.18 20.84
CA THR A 495 -2.83 18.39 20.21
C THR A 495 -3.61 18.80 18.95
N PRO A 496 -3.68 20.10 18.60
CA PRO A 496 -4.28 20.54 17.33
C PRO A 496 -3.62 19.89 16.11
N ARG A 497 -2.29 19.78 16.13
CA ARG A 497 -1.50 19.06 15.12
C ARG A 497 -1.85 17.57 15.08
N GLY A 498 -2.06 16.96 16.24
CA GLY A 498 -2.55 15.58 16.34
C GLY A 498 -3.90 15.41 15.63
N LYS A 499 -4.83 16.34 15.80
CA LYS A 499 -6.13 16.31 15.10
C LYS A 499 -6.02 16.50 13.59
N LEU A 500 -5.15 17.41 13.14
CA LEU A 500 -4.83 17.58 11.71
C LEU A 500 -4.23 16.30 11.11
N SER A 501 -3.31 15.66 11.82
CA SER A 501 -2.73 14.39 11.35
C SER A 501 -3.77 13.27 11.26
N LEU A 502 -4.85 13.31 12.06
CA LEU A 502 -5.94 12.33 11.93
C LEU A 502 -6.75 12.51 10.65
N SER A 503 -7.00 13.75 10.20
CA SER A 503 -7.65 13.99 8.91
C SER A 503 -6.76 13.57 7.74
N GLU A 504 -5.46 13.88 7.81
CA GLU A 504 -4.49 13.48 6.77
C GLU A 504 -4.33 11.96 6.68
N ILE A 505 -4.30 11.25 7.82
CA ILE A 505 -4.20 9.78 7.84
C ILE A 505 -5.46 9.15 7.26
N ALA A 506 -6.65 9.69 7.55
CA ALA A 506 -7.89 9.18 6.96
C ALA A 506 -7.86 9.31 5.43
N GLU A 507 -7.37 10.44 4.91
CA GLU A 507 -7.24 10.70 3.48
C GLU A 507 -6.16 9.83 2.81
N ASN A 508 -4.98 9.71 3.43
CA ASN A 508 -3.83 9.01 2.83
C ASN A 508 -3.90 7.47 2.93
N TYR A 509 -4.59 6.90 3.92
CA TYR A 509 -4.57 5.46 4.17
C TYR A 509 -5.20 4.62 3.05
N TYR A 510 -6.22 5.16 2.37
CA TYR A 510 -6.90 4.48 1.27
C TYR A 510 -6.44 4.97 -0.11
N TYR A 511 -6.18 6.29 -0.23
CA TYR A 511 -5.76 6.93 -1.47
C TYR A 511 -4.40 6.43 -1.98
N GLY A 512 -3.37 6.36 -1.12
CA GLY A 512 -2.03 5.89 -1.49
C GLY A 512 -1.95 4.39 -1.76
N ARG A 513 -2.58 3.55 -0.92
CA ARG A 513 -2.42 2.08 -1.00
C ARG A 513 -3.19 1.40 -2.15
N THR A 514 -4.31 1.99 -2.59
CA THR A 514 -5.23 1.32 -3.55
C THR A 514 -5.49 2.15 -4.80
N PHE A 515 -5.60 3.47 -4.64
CA PHE A 515 -6.11 4.35 -5.70
C PHE A 515 -5.04 5.18 -6.39
N GLU A 516 -3.86 5.44 -5.84
CA GLU A 516 -2.84 6.24 -6.54
C GLU A 516 -2.51 5.72 -7.96
N PRO A 517 -2.38 4.40 -8.20
CA PRO A 517 -2.24 3.86 -9.55
C PRO A 517 -3.51 4.01 -10.40
N LEU A 518 -4.70 3.88 -9.79
CA LEU A 518 -6.00 3.89 -10.46
C LEU A 518 -6.49 5.31 -10.79
N THR A 519 -6.22 6.29 -9.93
CA THR A 519 -6.53 7.72 -10.08
C THR A 519 -5.60 8.36 -11.09
N LYS A 520 -4.30 8.00 -11.12
CA LYS A 520 -3.41 8.36 -12.26
C LYS A 520 -4.01 7.89 -13.59
N TYR A 521 -4.58 6.69 -13.62
CA TYR A 521 -5.28 6.13 -14.79
C TYR A 521 -6.66 6.77 -15.09
N ILE A 522 -7.46 7.09 -14.08
CA ILE A 522 -8.80 7.70 -14.23
C ILE A 522 -8.69 9.18 -14.58
N ALA A 523 -7.71 9.91 -14.06
CA ALA A 523 -7.39 11.28 -14.48
C ALA A 523 -6.97 11.31 -15.96
N LEU A 524 -6.16 10.33 -16.40
CA LEU A 524 -5.91 10.06 -17.82
C LEU A 524 -7.22 9.80 -18.60
N GLY A 525 -8.16 9.05 -18.01
CA GLY A 525 -9.46 8.71 -18.61
C GLY A 525 -10.49 9.84 -18.65
N SER A 526 -10.49 10.77 -17.70
CA SER A 526 -11.39 11.94 -17.67
C SER A 526 -10.96 13.00 -18.67
N ILE A 527 -9.65 13.15 -18.90
CA ILE A 527 -9.10 13.94 -20.01
C ILE A 527 -9.55 13.36 -21.36
N LEU A 528 -9.60 12.03 -21.48
CA LEU A 528 -10.09 11.35 -22.69
C LEU A 528 -11.61 11.47 -22.89
N LEU A 529 -12.43 11.54 -21.84
CA LEU A 529 -13.87 11.76 -21.96
C LEU A 529 -14.22 13.16 -22.48
N LYS A 530 -13.29 14.12 -22.38
CA LYS A 530 -13.39 15.43 -23.04
C LYS A 530 -12.99 15.38 -24.54
N GLY A 531 -12.39 14.29 -25.00
CA GLY A 531 -11.96 14.08 -26.40
C GLY A 531 -12.73 12.99 -27.15
N ALA A 532 -13.78 12.40 -26.57
CA ALA A 532 -14.53 11.30 -27.18
C ALA A 532 -16.05 11.48 -27.03
N GLY A 533 -16.55 12.66 -27.40
CA GLY A 533 -17.98 12.92 -27.53
C GLY A 533 -18.26 14.03 -28.54
N GLY A 534 -18.76 13.63 -29.72
CA GLY A 534 -19.64 14.41 -30.59
C GLY A 534 -19.05 15.65 -31.28
N ASP A 535 -19.09 15.62 -32.62
CA ASP A 535 -19.23 16.82 -33.44
C ASP A 535 -20.36 17.71 -32.87
N ASP A 536 -20.19 19.03 -32.99
CA ASP A 536 -20.98 20.11 -32.39
C ASP A 536 -20.45 20.56 -31.02
N ILE A 537 -19.36 21.35 -31.01
CA ILE A 537 -19.12 22.55 -30.16
C ILE A 537 -17.77 23.14 -30.64
N ASP A 538 -17.77 23.76 -31.82
CA ASP A 538 -16.61 24.51 -32.35
C ASP A 538 -16.49 25.95 -31.79
N GLU A 539 -17.34 26.34 -30.84
CA GLU A 539 -17.35 27.72 -30.29
C GLU A 539 -16.97 27.84 -28.81
N VAL A 540 -16.89 26.74 -28.05
CA VAL A 540 -16.51 26.79 -26.61
C VAL A 540 -15.09 26.26 -26.37
N GLY A 541 -14.53 25.51 -27.33
CA GLY A 541 -13.13 25.06 -27.30
C GLY A 541 -12.12 26.20 -27.49
N SER A 542 -12.49 27.28 -28.18
CA SER A 542 -11.60 28.43 -28.40
C SER A 542 -11.43 29.32 -27.17
N MET A 543 -12.40 29.34 -26.25
CA MET A 543 -12.34 30.20 -25.05
C MET A 543 -11.62 29.56 -23.85
N LEU A 544 -11.40 28.24 -23.83
CA LEU A 544 -10.70 27.55 -22.73
C LEU A 544 -9.30 27.05 -23.10
N VAL A 545 -8.91 27.13 -24.38
CA VAL A 545 -7.55 26.81 -24.84
C VAL A 545 -6.61 28.02 -24.66
N GLU A 546 -7.13 29.25 -24.56
CA GLU A 546 -6.32 30.45 -24.30
C GLU A 546 -5.94 30.65 -22.82
N THR A 547 -6.35 29.76 -21.91
CA THR A 547 -5.98 29.83 -20.49
C THR A 547 -5.52 28.48 -19.91
N ALA A 548 -4.95 27.60 -20.74
CA ALA A 548 -4.12 26.53 -20.20
C ALA A 548 -2.82 27.20 -19.72
N SER A 549 -2.57 27.20 -18.41
CA SER A 549 -1.26 27.55 -17.88
C SER A 549 -0.20 26.81 -18.67
N GLU A 550 0.84 27.49 -19.14
CA GLU A 550 1.98 26.88 -19.84
C GLU A 550 2.62 25.74 -19.03
N HIS A 551 2.33 25.69 -17.72
CA HIS A 551 2.80 24.69 -16.78
C HIS A 551 1.76 23.64 -16.40
N THR A 552 2.20 22.38 -16.35
CA THR A 552 1.41 21.28 -15.79
C THR A 552 1.27 21.40 -14.26
N ILE A 553 0.25 20.78 -13.65
CA ILE A 553 0.06 20.82 -12.19
C ILE A 553 1.28 20.27 -11.44
N ASP A 554 1.91 19.23 -11.99
CA ASP A 554 3.11 18.63 -11.42
C ASP A 554 4.32 19.59 -11.52
N GLU A 555 4.44 20.36 -12.61
CA GLU A 555 5.47 21.41 -12.71
C GLU A 555 5.29 22.49 -11.65
N ILE A 556 4.07 22.98 -11.44
CA ILE A 556 3.78 23.98 -10.40
C ILE A 556 4.05 23.40 -9.00
N ARG A 557 3.74 22.12 -8.78
CA ARG A 557 3.98 21.45 -7.49
C ARG A 557 5.47 21.23 -7.22
N GLU A 558 6.23 20.95 -8.27
CA GLU A 558 7.67 20.73 -8.18
C GLU A 558 8.49 22.02 -8.31
N GLU A 559 7.86 23.14 -8.64
CA GLU A 559 8.54 24.42 -8.80
C GLU A 559 9.25 24.84 -7.49
N GLY A 560 10.56 25.06 -7.57
CA GLY A 560 11.40 25.40 -6.41
C GLY A 560 11.74 24.22 -5.49
N LEU A 561 11.34 22.99 -5.82
CA LEU A 561 11.81 21.81 -5.09
C LEU A 561 13.27 21.49 -5.47
N HIS A 562 14.07 21.19 -4.46
CA HIS A 562 15.44 20.75 -4.63
C HIS A 562 15.64 19.41 -3.93
N TYR A 563 16.48 18.56 -4.51
CA TYR A 563 16.94 17.34 -3.86
C TYR A 563 17.89 17.72 -2.73
N VAL A 564 17.36 18.02 -1.55
CA VAL A 564 18.11 18.29 -0.33
C VAL A 564 17.44 17.55 0.82
N ASN A 565 18.24 16.93 1.70
CA ASN A 565 17.67 16.25 2.86
C ASN A 565 16.91 17.28 3.74
N PRO A 566 15.61 17.05 4.03
CA PRO A 566 14.80 17.96 4.83
C PRO A 566 15.40 18.24 6.21
N SER A 567 16.11 17.29 6.82
CA SER A 567 16.77 17.45 8.12
C SER A 567 17.83 18.55 8.15
N LEU A 568 18.36 18.95 6.99
CA LEU A 568 19.33 20.05 6.86
C LEU A 568 18.66 21.43 6.78
N VAL A 569 17.44 21.50 6.25
CA VAL A 569 16.75 22.76 5.91
C VAL A 569 15.70 23.14 6.95
N ILE A 570 15.05 22.16 7.58
CA ILE A 570 13.95 22.41 8.52
C ILE A 570 14.46 23.14 9.78
N PRO A 571 13.80 24.21 10.25
CA PRO A 571 14.19 24.94 11.46
C PRO A 571 14.04 24.16 12.78
#